data_AF-A0AAJ2AQ58-F1
#
_entry.id   AF-A0AAJ2AQ58-F1
#
_cell.length_a   1.000
_cell.length_b   1.000
_cell.length_c   1.000
_cell.angle_alpha   90.00
_cell.angle_beta   90.00
_cell.angle_gamma   90.00
#
_symmetry.space_group_name_H-M   'P 1'
#
loop_
_entity.id
_entity.type
_entity.pdbx_description
1 polymer ?
#
loop_
_entity_poly.entity_id
_entity_poly.type
_entity_poly.pdbx_seq_one_letter_code
_entity_poly.pdbx_strand_id
1 'polypeptide(L)'
;MKKLALLAASLCISVPSFAQYYGNQPSHSAYGNNGGLYGSDQQVSGYTRSNGTYVEPYHRTAPDNTMYNNYSSQGNLNPYTGQTGHVRPRY
;
A
#
# COMPACT_ATOMS: atom_id res chain seq x y z
N MET A 1 -24.98 31.83 -34.16
CA MET A 1 -24.62 30.41 -34.44
C MET A 1 -23.11 30.31 -34.58
N LYS A 2 -22.43 29.53 -33.74
CA LYS A 2 -21.17 28.79 -34.00
C LYS A 2 -20.65 28.13 -32.72
N LYS A 3 -21.22 26.94 -32.47
CA LYS A 3 -20.64 25.68 -31.98
C LYS A 3 -19.63 25.72 -30.81
N LEU A 4 -20.14 25.35 -29.64
CA LEU A 4 -19.43 24.69 -28.54
C LEU A 4 -18.60 23.51 -29.06
N ALA A 5 -17.29 23.50 -28.81
CA ALA A 5 -16.46 22.32 -28.94
C ALA A 5 -16.13 21.80 -27.53
N LEU A 6 -16.99 20.90 -27.05
CA LEU A 6 -16.73 20.04 -25.91
C LEU A 6 -15.76 18.94 -26.37
N LEU A 7 -14.52 18.99 -25.91
CA LEU A 7 -13.54 17.92 -26.14
C LEU A 7 -13.43 17.12 -24.84
N ALA A 8 -14.22 16.05 -24.76
CA ALA A 8 -14.18 15.10 -23.67
C ALA A 8 -12.90 14.25 -23.77
N ALA A 9 -11.90 14.56 -22.94
CA ALA A 9 -10.75 13.69 -22.78
C ALA A 9 -11.14 12.53 -21.85
N SER A 10 -11.41 11.37 -22.43
CA SER A 10 -11.61 10.12 -21.70
C SER A 10 -10.28 9.67 -21.08
N LEU A 11 -10.04 10.07 -19.83
CA LEU A 11 -8.92 9.58 -19.03
C LEU A 11 -9.19 8.10 -18.70
N CYS A 12 -8.33 7.20 -19.17
CA CYS A 12 -8.40 5.78 -18.86
C CYS A 12 -8.30 5.60 -17.34
N ILE A 13 -9.42 5.29 -16.68
CA ILE A 13 -9.43 4.87 -15.28
C ILE A 13 -8.84 3.47 -15.27
N SER A 14 -7.55 3.35 -14.92
CA SER A 14 -6.95 2.05 -14.60
C SER A 14 -7.59 1.56 -13.30
N VAL A 15 -8.70 0.83 -13.43
CA VAL A 15 -9.30 0.11 -12.31
C VAL A 15 -8.27 -0.95 -11.88
N PRO A 16 -7.75 -0.93 -10.64
CA PRO A 16 -7.06 -2.11 -10.15
C PRO A 16 -8.10 -3.23 -10.08
N SER A 17 -7.91 -4.25 -10.92
CA SER A 17 -8.68 -5.49 -10.84
C SER A 17 -8.29 -6.21 -9.56
N PHE A 18 -9.16 -6.19 -8.55
CA PHE A 18 -8.99 -6.95 -7.32
C PHE A 18 -9.39 -8.40 -7.57
N ALA A 19 -8.41 -9.29 -7.70
CA ALA A 19 -8.64 -10.73 -7.60
C ALA A 19 -8.73 -11.10 -6.11
N GLN A 20 -9.90 -11.55 -5.67
CA GLN A 20 -10.08 -12.16 -4.34
C GLN A 20 -9.31 -13.49 -4.31
N TYR A 21 -8.14 -13.51 -3.68
CA TYR A 21 -7.54 -14.76 -3.19
C TYR A 21 -7.88 -14.89 -1.71
N TYR A 22 -8.99 -15.55 -1.41
CA TYR A 22 -9.30 -16.08 -0.09
C TYR A 22 -8.40 -17.30 0.16
N GLY A 23 -7.17 -17.05 0.63
CA GLY A 23 -6.21 -18.08 0.96
C GLY A 23 -5.95 -18.15 2.46
N ASN A 24 -6.59 -19.12 3.12
CA ASN A 24 -6.22 -19.74 4.41
C ASN A 24 -5.60 -18.83 5.50
N GLN A 25 -6.42 -18.40 6.45
CA GLN A 25 -5.93 -17.93 7.75
C GLN A 25 -5.44 -19.13 8.57
N PRO A 26 -4.16 -19.20 8.98
CA PRO A 26 -3.74 -20.24 9.91
C PRO A 26 -4.26 -19.88 11.31
N SER A 27 -4.92 -20.85 11.93
CA SER A 27 -5.41 -20.77 13.29
C SER A 27 -4.23 -20.73 14.26
N HIS A 28 -3.90 -19.54 14.78
CA HIS A 28 -2.91 -19.41 15.84
C HIS A 28 -3.65 -19.31 17.18
N SER A 29 -3.72 -20.47 17.83
CA SER A 29 -4.18 -20.67 19.21
C SER A 29 -3.58 -19.65 20.16
N ALA A 30 -4.45 -19.15 21.03
CA ALA A 30 -4.13 -18.28 22.15
C ALA A 30 -3.03 -18.87 23.04
N TYR A 31 -1.89 -18.20 23.10
CA TYR A 31 -1.04 -18.11 24.29
C TYR A 31 -0.43 -16.71 24.31
N GLY A 32 -0.78 -15.95 25.35
CA GLY A 32 -0.38 -14.56 25.51
C GLY A 32 1.14 -14.39 25.54
N ASN A 33 1.63 -13.45 24.74
CA ASN A 33 2.89 -12.78 24.98
C ASN A 33 2.84 -11.39 24.34
N ASN A 34 3.16 -10.36 25.12
CA ASN A 34 3.36 -8.99 24.68
C ASN A 34 4.60 -8.93 23.78
N GLY A 35 4.46 -9.34 22.53
CA GLY A 35 5.53 -9.34 21.54
C GLY A 35 4.98 -8.83 20.23
N GLY A 36 5.42 -7.64 19.82
CA GLY A 36 5.04 -6.90 18.61
C GLY A 36 4.62 -7.79 17.45
N LEU A 37 3.32 -8.07 17.40
CA LEU A 37 2.66 -8.61 16.23
C LEU A 37 2.75 -7.54 15.14
N TYR A 38 2.97 -7.96 13.89
CA TYR A 38 3.00 -7.19 12.65
C TYR A 38 1.68 -6.40 12.39
N GLY A 39 1.23 -5.61 13.35
CA GLY A 39 -0.17 -5.23 13.53
C GLY A 39 -0.38 -3.77 13.91
N SER A 40 0.57 -2.89 13.57
CA SER A 40 0.26 -1.47 13.53
C SER A 40 0.92 -0.84 12.31
N ASP A 41 0.29 -1.04 11.16
CA ASP A 41 0.45 -0.10 10.07
C ASP A 41 0.41 1.32 10.58
N GLN A 42 1.42 2.08 10.24
CA GLN A 42 1.56 3.47 10.62
C GLN A 42 0.94 4.33 9.53
N GLN A 43 -0.03 5.16 9.91
CA GLN A 43 -0.54 6.19 9.03
C GLN A 43 0.42 7.39 9.07
N VAL A 44 0.90 7.80 7.92
CA VAL A 44 1.74 8.99 7.75
C VAL A 44 0.87 10.11 7.21
N SER A 45 0.82 11.23 7.93
CA SER A 45 0.14 12.44 7.48
C SER A 45 0.79 13.01 6.23
N GLY A 46 -0.01 13.63 5.36
CA GLY A 46 0.51 14.32 4.19
C GLY A 46 1.40 15.51 4.57
N TYR A 47 2.39 15.81 3.74
CA TYR A 47 3.36 16.88 3.99
C TYR A 47 3.89 17.46 2.67
N THR A 48 4.46 18.67 2.74
CA THR A 48 5.11 19.32 1.59
C THR A 48 6.62 19.13 1.70
N ARG A 49 7.24 18.60 0.65
CA ARG A 49 8.70 18.44 0.55
C ARG A 49 9.37 19.81 0.37
N SER A 50 10.66 19.92 0.71
CA SER A 50 11.43 21.16 0.55
C SER A 50 11.49 21.68 -0.89
N ASN A 51 11.30 20.81 -1.88
CA ASN A 51 11.21 21.16 -3.29
C ASN A 51 9.80 21.60 -3.74
N GLY A 52 8.85 21.80 -2.81
CA GLY A 52 7.48 22.23 -3.09
C GLY A 52 6.50 21.12 -3.48
N THR A 53 6.93 19.86 -3.59
CA THR A 53 6.03 18.74 -3.95
C THR A 53 5.18 18.32 -2.75
N TYR A 54 3.86 18.31 -2.90
CA TYR A 54 2.93 17.77 -1.90
C TYR A 54 2.92 16.23 -1.91
N VAL A 55 2.86 15.63 -0.73
CA VAL A 55 2.72 14.19 -0.50
C VAL A 55 1.41 13.95 0.21
N GLU A 56 0.54 13.14 -0.39
CA GLU A 56 -0.71 12.74 0.25
C GLU A 56 -0.46 11.80 1.46
N PRO A 57 -1.40 11.73 2.42
CA PRO A 57 -1.31 10.76 3.51
C PRO A 57 -1.27 9.32 2.99
N TYR A 58 -0.51 8.45 3.63
CA TYR A 58 -0.37 7.05 3.22
C TYR A 58 -0.12 6.11 4.39
N HIS A 59 -0.32 4.81 4.17
CA HIS A 59 -0.02 3.75 5.14
C HIS A 59 1.33 3.11 4.85
N ARG A 60 2.06 2.77 5.91
CA ARG A 60 3.32 2.02 5.83
C ARG A 60 3.41 0.98 6.95
N THR A 61 4.22 -0.04 6.74
CA THR A 61 4.60 -0.98 7.78
C THR A 61 5.32 -0.28 8.95
N ALA A 62 5.22 -0.87 10.14
CA ALA A 62 5.93 -0.38 11.31
C ALA A 62 7.45 -0.38 11.03
N PRO A 63 8.19 0.66 11.45
CA PRO A 63 9.62 0.69 11.26
C PRO A 63 10.30 -0.36 12.14
N ASP A 64 11.12 -1.20 11.51
CA ASP A 64 11.98 -2.18 12.20
C ASP A 64 13.29 -2.40 11.41
N ASN A 65 14.09 -3.39 11.84
CA ASN A 65 15.37 -3.73 11.23
C ASN A 65 15.27 -4.82 10.15
N THR A 66 14.07 -5.18 9.69
CA THR A 66 13.88 -6.20 8.67
C THR A 66 13.25 -5.61 7.42
N MET A 67 13.72 -6.05 6.26
CA MET A 67 13.09 -5.68 5.00
C MET A 67 11.97 -6.66 4.63
N TYR A 68 11.96 -7.86 5.20
CA TYR A 68 11.14 -8.98 4.71
C TYR A 68 9.64 -8.78 4.88
N ASN A 69 9.21 -7.96 5.84
CA ASN A 69 7.79 -7.69 6.13
C ASN A 69 7.26 -6.41 5.46
N ASN A 70 8.09 -5.65 4.74
CA ASN A 70 7.64 -4.43 4.06
C ASN A 70 6.69 -4.74 2.90
N TYR A 71 5.72 -3.87 2.66
CA TYR A 71 4.80 -4.01 1.52
C TYR A 71 5.48 -3.99 0.15
N SER A 72 6.59 -3.28 0.05
CA SER A 72 7.38 -3.23 -1.18
C SER A 72 8.18 -4.51 -1.42
N SER A 73 8.32 -5.40 -0.43
CA SER A 73 9.16 -6.59 -0.52
C SER A 73 8.56 -7.67 -1.39
N GLN A 74 9.43 -8.38 -2.11
CA GLN A 74 9.04 -9.34 -3.13
C GLN A 74 8.06 -10.38 -2.58
N GLY A 75 6.86 -10.44 -3.17
CA GLY A 75 5.81 -11.39 -2.81
C GLY A 75 4.82 -10.90 -1.75
N ASN A 76 5.10 -9.79 -1.06
CA ASN A 76 4.15 -9.22 -0.10
C ASN A 76 3.07 -8.41 -0.82
N LEU A 77 1.83 -8.46 -0.34
CA LEU A 77 0.72 -7.65 -0.86
C LEU A 77 0.52 -6.43 0.04
N ASN A 78 0.44 -5.24 -0.55
CA ASN A 78 -0.02 -4.05 0.15
C ASN A 78 -1.56 -4.08 0.26
N PRO A 79 -2.16 -4.17 1.47
CA PRO A 79 -3.62 -4.23 1.63
C PRO A 79 -4.31 -2.90 1.26
N TYR A 80 -3.59 -1.78 1.26
CA TYR A 80 -4.15 -0.45 0.97
C TYR A 80 -4.18 -0.13 -0.52
N THR A 81 -3.25 -0.68 -1.30
CA THR A 81 -3.16 -0.43 -2.75
C THR A 81 -3.45 -1.66 -3.61
N GLY A 82 -3.48 -2.86 -3.02
CA GLY A 82 -3.59 -4.13 -3.75
C GLY A 82 -2.35 -4.47 -4.59
N GLN A 83 -1.25 -3.72 -4.43
CA GLN A 83 -0.03 -3.92 -5.22
C GLN A 83 0.88 -4.94 -4.55
N THR A 84 1.44 -5.85 -5.34
CA THR A 84 2.48 -6.77 -4.89
C THR A 84 3.83 -6.05 -4.82
N GLY A 85 4.61 -6.34 -3.80
CA GLY A 85 5.99 -5.91 -3.66
C GLY A 85 6.93 -6.66 -4.59
N HIS A 86 7.98 -5.97 -5.02
CA HIS A 86 8.98 -6.46 -5.98
C HIS A 86 10.43 -6.20 -5.53
N VAL A 87 10.60 -5.53 -4.40
CA VAL A 87 11.92 -5.22 -3.83
C VAL A 87 12.49 -6.48 -3.22
N ARG A 88 13.67 -6.91 -3.68
CA ARG A 88 14.38 -8.03 -3.09
C ARG A 88 14.99 -7.61 -1.74
N PRO A 89 14.58 -8.21 -0.61
CA PRO A 89 15.22 -7.98 0.67
C PRO A 89 16.70 -8.35 0.61
N ARG A 90 17.51 -7.68 1.42
CA ARG A 90 18.94 -7.99 1.58
C ARG A 90 19.20 -8.39 3.03
N TYR A 91 20.27 -9.15 3.22
CA TYR A 91 20.79 -9.54 4.52
C TYR A 91 21.76 -8.48 5.05
#